data_AF-A0A356UAJ7-F1
#
_entry.id   AF-A0A356UAJ7-F1
#
_cell.length_a   1.000
_cell.length_b   1.000
_cell.length_c   1.000
_cell.angle_alpha   90.00
_cell.angle_beta   90.00
_cell.angle_gamma   90.00
#
_symmetry.space_group_name_H-M   'P 1'
#
loop_
_entity.id
_entity.type
_entity.pdbx_description
1 polymer ?
#
loop_
_entity_poly.entity_id
_entity_poly.type
_entity_poly.pdbx_seq_one_letter_code
_entity_poly.pdbx_strand_id
1 'polypeptide(L)'
;RAFKDKTLFGYELPWNHIEFSAQAFVVLQQRHIQKKWEALQQYRTQLELKRPYFTYGFVESLARVRGIQVKEDYAEAFEIIRAKI
;
A
#
# COMPACT_ATOMS: atom_id res chain seq x y z
N ARG A 1 11.48 20.81 -14.25
CA ARG A 1 10.88 19.45 -14.28
C ARG A 1 11.09 18.82 -12.92
N ALA A 2 10.02 18.54 -12.17
CA ALA A 2 10.12 17.89 -10.86
C ALA A 2 10.63 16.45 -10.99
N PHE A 3 11.40 15.97 -9.99
CA PHE A 3 11.86 14.58 -9.85
C PHE A 3 12.67 13.96 -11.00
N LYS A 4 13.28 14.78 -11.87
CA LYS A 4 14.03 14.32 -13.06
C LYS A 4 15.16 13.32 -12.74
N ASP A 5 15.76 13.43 -11.56
CA ASP A 5 16.91 12.61 -11.14
C ASP A 5 16.61 11.73 -9.92
N LYS A 6 15.34 11.44 -9.66
CA LYS A 6 14.89 10.67 -8.49
C LYS A 6 14.08 9.44 -8.92
N THR A 7 14.15 8.39 -8.11
CA THR A 7 13.23 7.25 -8.18
C THR A 7 11.93 7.63 -7.49
N LEU A 8 10.81 7.36 -8.16
CA LEU A 8 9.47 7.71 -7.70
C LEU A 8 8.56 6.49 -7.82
N PHE A 9 7.98 6.12 -6.70
CA PHE A 9 6.99 5.06 -6.59
C PHE A 9 5.63 5.64 -6.20
N GLY A 10 4.58 5.21 -6.90
CA GLY A 10 3.19 5.52 -6.58
C GLY A 10 2.61 4.44 -5.66
N TYR A 11 1.95 4.84 -4.58
CA TYR A 11 1.30 3.91 -3.67
C TYR A 11 -0.16 3.69 -4.05
N GLU A 12 -0.68 2.51 -3.73
CA GLU A 12 -2.07 2.15 -4.04
C GLU A 12 -3.06 2.91 -3.14
N LEU A 13 -4.04 3.56 -3.77
CA LEU A 13 -5.25 4.10 -3.12
C LEU A 13 -6.50 3.42 -3.68
N PRO A 14 -7.21 2.59 -2.88
CA PRO A 14 -8.35 1.80 -3.33
C PRO A 14 -9.54 2.58 -3.91
N TRP A 15 -9.72 3.82 -3.47
CA TRP A 15 -10.90 4.62 -3.82
C TRP A 15 -10.66 5.58 -4.99
N ASN A 16 -9.41 5.97 -5.25
CA ASN A 16 -9.08 7.04 -6.19
C ASN A 16 -8.53 6.54 -7.53
N HIS A 17 -7.94 5.35 -7.58
CA HIS A 17 -7.34 4.85 -8.80
C HIS A 17 -8.36 4.06 -9.61
N ILE A 18 -8.68 4.55 -10.82
CA ILE A 18 -9.40 3.78 -11.83
C ILE A 18 -8.46 2.72 -12.43
N GLU A 19 -7.18 3.06 -12.57
CA GLU A 19 -6.12 2.17 -13.04
C GLU A 19 -4.95 2.22 -12.05
N PHE A 20 -4.40 1.06 -11.69
CA PHE A 20 -3.21 0.93 -10.85
C PHE A 20 -2.33 -0.21 -11.36
N SER A 21 -1.08 0.09 -11.72
CA SER A 21 -0.11 -0.90 -12.17
C SER A 21 0.74 -1.40 -10.99
N ALA A 22 0.44 -2.60 -10.48
CA ALA A 22 1.23 -3.25 -9.45
C ALA A 22 2.54 -3.80 -10.04
N GLN A 23 3.61 -3.01 -10.00
CA GLN A 23 4.88 -3.30 -10.69
C GLN A 23 6.03 -3.61 -9.75
N ALA A 24 6.09 -2.93 -8.61
CA ALA A 24 7.08 -3.16 -7.56
C ALA A 24 6.39 -3.75 -6.32
N PHE A 25 6.98 -4.79 -5.75
CA PHE A 25 6.44 -5.46 -4.57
C PHE A 25 7.45 -5.43 -3.44
N VAL A 26 7.00 -5.02 -2.25
CA VAL A 26 7.79 -5.06 -1.02
C VAL A 26 7.20 -6.14 -0.13
N VAL A 27 7.95 -7.22 0.10
CA VAL A 27 7.52 -8.34 0.93
C VAL A 27 7.42 -7.90 2.39
N LEU A 28 6.34 -8.31 3.05
CA LEU A 28 6.02 -7.95 4.42
C LEU A 28 5.87 -9.17 5.30
N GLN A 29 5.93 -8.94 6.61
CA GLN A 29 5.63 -9.91 7.65
C GLN A 29 4.45 -9.38 8.47
N GLN A 30 3.78 -10.24 9.24
CA GLN A 30 2.64 -9.84 10.08
C GLN A 30 2.95 -8.62 10.96
N ARG A 31 4.15 -8.54 11.54
CA ARG A 31 4.60 -7.41 12.36
C ARG A 31 4.60 -6.07 11.61
N HIS A 32 4.82 -6.07 10.30
CA HIS A 32 4.78 -4.86 9.48
C HIS A 32 3.32 -4.40 9.25
N ILE A 33 2.40 -5.35 9.04
CA ILE A 33 0.96 -5.07 8.91
C ILE A 33 0.42 -4.48 10.21
N GLN A 34 0.78 -5.06 11.35
CA GLN A 34 0.39 -4.55 12.65
C GLN A 34 0.92 -3.12 12.88
N LYS A 35 2.20 -2.87 12.66
CA LYS A 35 2.78 -1.52 12.77
C LYS A 35 2.11 -0.51 11.85
N LYS A 36 1.79 -0.92 10.61
CA LYS A 36 1.05 -0.08 9.67
C LYS A 36 -0.32 0.28 10.23
N TRP A 37 -1.04 -0.70 10.79
CA TRP A 37 -2.35 -0.46 11.39
C TRP A 37 -2.28 0.48 12.60
N GLU A 38 -1.32 0.27 13.51
CA GLU A 38 -1.09 1.15 14.66
C GLU A 38 -0.82 2.60 14.22
N ALA A 39 -0.08 2.80 13.13
CA ALA A 39 0.13 4.12 12.54
C ALA A 39 -1.16 4.71 11.93
N LEU A 40 -1.96 3.90 11.23
CA LEU A 40 -3.24 4.32 10.67
C LEU A 40 -4.24 4.74 11.75
N GLN A 41 -4.19 4.13 12.93
CA GLN A 41 -5.04 4.48 14.07
C GLN A 41 -4.80 5.90 14.62
N GLN A 42 -3.65 6.52 14.30
CA GLN A 42 -3.37 7.90 14.70
C GLN A 42 -4.21 8.93 13.90
N TYR A 43 -4.74 8.55 12.73
CA TYR A 43 -5.62 9.40 11.91
C TYR A 43 -7.06 9.32 12.42
N ARG A 44 -7.32 9.88 13.61
CA ARG A 44 -8.62 9.82 14.30
C ARG A 44 -9.81 10.23 13.43
N THR A 45 -9.65 11.29 12.64
CA THR A 45 -10.70 11.76 11.72
C THR A 45 -11.02 10.74 10.62
N GLN A 46 -10.04 9.97 10.14
CA GLN A 46 -10.28 8.92 9.14
C GLN A 46 -11.02 7.72 9.75
N LEU A 47 -10.74 7.39 11.02
CA LEU A 47 -11.48 6.36 11.75
C LEU A 47 -12.95 6.74 11.95
N GLU A 48 -13.21 8.00 12.29
CA GLU A 48 -14.58 8.52 12.47
C GLU A 48 -15.40 8.48 11.18
N LEU A 49 -14.76 8.72 10.03
CA LEU A 49 -15.40 8.63 8.71
C LEU A 49 -15.81 7.20 8.32
N LYS A 50 -15.30 6.17 9.03
CA LYS A 50 -15.66 4.75 8.84
C LYS A 50 -15.67 4.29 7.37
N ARG A 51 -14.70 4.76 6.60
CA ARG A 51 -14.54 4.40 5.18
C ARG A 51 -14.30 2.89 5.08
N PRO A 52 -14.98 2.14 4.18
CA PRO A 52 -14.84 0.68 4.10
C PRO A 52 -13.40 0.20 3.88
N TYR A 53 -12.60 0.97 3.15
CA TYR A 53 -11.19 0.69 2.87
C TYR A 53 -10.24 1.07 4.02
N PHE A 54 -10.72 1.76 5.06
CA PHE A 54 -9.93 2.18 6.21
C PHE A 54 -10.23 1.30 7.42
N THR A 55 -10.06 -0.02 7.23
CA THR A 55 -10.27 -1.02 8.27
C THR A 55 -9.09 -1.99 8.31
N TYR A 56 -8.81 -2.59 9.47
CA TYR A 56 -7.74 -3.57 9.60
C TYR A 56 -7.90 -4.71 8.59
N GLY A 57 -9.11 -5.29 8.52
CA GLY A 57 -9.39 -6.40 7.61
C GLY A 57 -9.14 -6.04 6.16
N PHE A 58 -9.47 -4.81 5.74
CA PHE A 58 -9.16 -4.34 4.39
C PHE A 58 -7.66 -4.23 4.15
N VAL A 59 -6.93 -3.58 5.05
CA VAL A 59 -5.47 -3.39 4.95
C VAL A 59 -4.73 -4.73 4.90
N GLU A 60 -5.11 -5.67 5.77
CA GLU A 60 -4.54 -7.02 5.80
C GLU A 60 -4.89 -7.82 4.53
N SER A 61 -6.15 -7.77 4.09
CA SER A 61 -6.61 -8.49 2.89
C SER A 61 -5.89 -7.98 1.64
N LEU A 62 -5.73 -6.66 1.50
CA LEU A 62 -5.01 -6.08 0.38
C LEU A 62 -3.54 -6.53 0.38
N ALA A 63 -2.88 -6.52 1.53
CA ALA A 63 -1.51 -6.99 1.65
C ALA A 63 -1.37 -8.49 1.29
N ARG A 64 -2.36 -9.32 1.64
CA ARG A 64 -2.39 -10.74 1.24
C ARG A 64 -2.55 -10.92 -0.27
N VAL A 65 -3.46 -10.17 -0.89
CA VAL A 65 -3.65 -10.21 -2.35
C VAL A 65 -2.33 -9.89 -3.07
N ARG A 66 -1.62 -8.86 -2.62
CA ARG A 66 -0.30 -8.50 -3.17
C ARG A 66 0.77 -9.55 -2.85
N GLY A 67 0.76 -10.14 -1.65
CA GLY A 67 1.68 -11.23 -1.29
C GLY A 67 1.54 -12.44 -2.22
N ILE A 68 0.30 -12.87 -2.47
CA ILE A 68 0.00 -14.01 -3.35
C ILE A 68 0.55 -13.78 -4.77
N GLN A 69 0.50 -12.54 -5.28
CA GLN A 69 1.04 -12.19 -6.60
C GLN A 69 2.57 -12.44 -6.72
N VAL A 70 3.29 -12.45 -5.59
CA VAL A 70 4.74 -12.69 -5.53
C VAL A 70 5.12 -13.94 -4.73
N LYS A 71 4.16 -14.83 -4.45
CA LYS A 71 4.34 -16.09 -3.69
C LYS A 71 4.82 -15.90 -2.25
N GLU A 72 4.35 -14.84 -1.60
CA GLU A 72 4.63 -14.53 -0.19
C GLU A 72 3.31 -14.34 0.58
N ASP A 73 3.36 -14.38 1.92
CA ASP A 73 2.16 -14.21 2.76
C ASP A 73 1.57 -12.79 2.65
N TYR A 74 2.46 -11.79 2.61
CA TYR A 74 2.09 -10.38 2.58
C TYR A 74 3.05 -9.60 1.69
N ALA A 75 2.53 -8.65 0.93
CA ALA A 75 3.35 -7.64 0.27
C ALA A 75 2.60 -6.30 0.16
N GLU A 76 3.35 -5.23 -0.08
CA GLU A 76 2.82 -3.98 -0.59
C GLU A 76 3.20 -3.81 -2.05
N ALA A 77 2.26 -3.32 -2.85
CA ALA A 77 2.50 -3.03 -4.26
C ALA A 77 2.63 -1.53 -4.49
N PHE A 78 3.51 -1.18 -5.42
CA PHE A 78 3.77 0.17 -5.87
C PHE A 78 3.82 0.23 -7.39
N GLU A 79 3.36 1.35 -7.92
CA GLU A 79 3.55 1.72 -9.32
C GLU A 79 4.93 2.35 -9.51
N ILE A 80 5.63 1.97 -10.58
CA ILE A 80 6.92 2.55 -10.92
C ILE A 80 6.69 3.72 -11.88
N ILE A 81 6.58 4.93 -11.33
CA ILE A 81 6.44 6.16 -12.12
C ILE A 81 7.80 6.51 -12.78
N ARG A 82 8.88 6.32 -12.03
CA ARG A 82 10.26 6.50 -12.52
C ARG A 82 11.23 5.67 -11.69
N ALA A 83 12.07 4.89 -12.34
CA ALA A 83 13.20 4.23 -11.70
C ALA A 83 14.52 4.81 -12.22
N LYS A 84 15.36 5.31 -11.32
CA LYS A 84 16.78 5.59 -11.58
C LYS A 84 17.57 4.64 -10.69
N ILE A 85 18.03 3.54 -11.27
CA ILE A 85 18.73 2.44 -10.61
C ILE A 85 20.20 2.46 -11.04
#